data_AF-A0A535DZQ6-F1
#
_entry.id   AF-A0A535DZQ6-F1
#
_cell.length_a   1.000
_cell.length_b   1.000
_cell.length_c   1.000
_cell.angle_alpha   90.00
_cell.angle_beta   90.00
_cell.angle_gamma   90.00
#
_symmetry.space_group_name_H-M   'P 1'
#
loop_
_entity.id
_entity.type
_entity.pdbx_description
1 polymer ?
#
loop_
_entity_poly.entity_id
_entity_poly.type
_entity_poly.pdbx_seq_one_letter_code
_entity_poly.pdbx_strand_id
1 'polypeptide(L)'
;MVVQEDASGELRLAAYVVPLPGRPPPDEAGLRGFLRERATEPMVPAVVAVVPELPRLSSGKVDRRALRAGAGVAGAEPARAAYADPLPGTETRLAAIWAQVLRTERVGRDDDFFEVGGHSLMALELAARIRDAFGVELPLTVLFDFPTLAALAAEVEAGVPAGSEAGG
;
A
#
# COMPACT_ATOMS: atom_id res chain seq x y z
N MET A 1 6.58 -20.62 3.68
CA MET A 1 5.52 -19.79 3.07
C MET A 1 4.20 -20.09 3.75
N VAL A 2 3.34 -19.08 3.90
CA VAL A 2 2.05 -19.19 4.57
C VAL A 2 1.03 -18.43 3.73
N VAL A 3 -0.15 -19.02 3.49
CA VAL A 3 -1.27 -18.30 2.85
C VAL A 3 -1.89 -17.36 3.87
N GLN A 4 -2.05 -16.10 3.52
CA GLN A 4 -2.63 -15.07 4.36
C GLN A 4 -3.76 -14.38 3.63
N GLU A 5 -4.71 -13.91 4.42
CA GLU A 5 -5.74 -13.01 3.94
C GLU A 5 -5.18 -11.61 4.06
N ASP A 6 -5.17 -10.86 2.97
CA ASP A 6 -4.77 -9.46 3.01
C ASP A 6 -5.90 -8.58 3.58
N ALA A 7 -5.67 -7.28 3.66
CA ALA A 7 -6.66 -6.33 4.18
C ALA A 7 -7.98 -6.30 3.37
N SER A 8 -7.98 -6.84 2.14
CA SER A 8 -9.14 -6.91 1.25
C SER A 8 -9.91 -8.23 1.34
N GLY A 9 -9.42 -9.20 2.11
CA GLY A 9 -10.03 -10.54 2.18
C GLY A 9 -9.47 -11.53 1.15
N GLU A 10 -8.45 -11.15 0.37
CA GLU A 10 -7.89 -12.00 -0.68
C GLU A 10 -6.78 -12.91 -0.13
N LEU A 11 -6.80 -14.18 -0.54
CA LEU A 11 -5.79 -15.15 -0.14
C LEU A 11 -4.50 -14.99 -0.97
N ARG A 12 -3.42 -14.57 -0.31
CA ARG A 12 -2.11 -14.36 -0.91
C ARG A 12 -1.01 -15.15 -0.21
N LEU A 13 0.05 -15.50 -0.94
CA LEU A 13 1.21 -16.18 -0.37
C LEU A 13 2.18 -15.18 0.26
N ALA A 14 2.51 -15.39 1.53
CA ALA A 14 3.58 -14.67 2.22
C ALA A 14 4.80 -15.59 2.43
N ALA A 15 5.99 -15.04 2.18
CA ALA A 15 7.26 -15.67 2.50
C ALA A 15 7.89 -15.02 3.72
N TYR A 16 8.46 -15.84 4.61
CA TYR A 16 9.21 -15.39 5.78
C TYR A 16 10.63 -15.87 5.66
N VAL A 17 11.58 -14.95 5.71
CA VAL A 17 13.00 -15.24 5.51
C VAL A 17 13.80 -14.83 6.75
N VAL A 18 14.70 -15.70 7.18
CA VAL A 18 15.66 -15.42 8.24
C VAL A 18 17.01 -15.16 7.58
N PRO A 19 17.62 -13.99 7.76
CA PRO A 19 18.92 -13.70 7.18
C PRO A 19 19.99 -14.55 7.85
N LEU A 20 20.96 -15.03 7.07
CA LEU A 20 22.12 -15.73 7.63
C LEU A 20 23.03 -14.72 8.35
N PRO A 21 23.66 -15.10 9.48
CA PRO A 21 24.61 -14.24 10.16
C PRO A 21 25.71 -13.73 9.23
N GLY A 22 25.98 -12.42 9.27
CA GLY A 22 27.02 -11.80 8.44
C GLY A 22 26.64 -11.55 6.97
N ARG A 23 25.37 -11.79 6.59
CA ARG A 23 24.84 -11.36 5.29
C ARG A 23 23.80 -10.26 5.46
N PRO A 24 23.73 -9.27 4.54
CA PRO A 24 22.64 -8.32 4.53
C PRO A 24 21.31 -9.06 4.29
N PRO A 25 20.18 -8.54 4.83
CA PRO A 25 18.87 -9.07 4.53
C PRO A 25 18.63 -9.04 3.02
N PRO A 26 17.97 -10.07 2.45
CA PRO A 26 17.69 -10.11 1.03
C PRO A 26 16.74 -8.96 0.66
N ASP A 27 17.04 -8.30 -0.45
CA ASP A 27 16.13 -7.34 -1.06
C ASP A 27 14.86 -8.05 -1.55
N GLU A 28 13.69 -7.49 -1.25
CA GLU A 28 12.41 -8.09 -1.60
C GLU A 28 12.24 -8.23 -3.12
N ALA A 29 12.55 -7.17 -3.88
CA ALA A 29 12.40 -7.18 -5.33
C ALA A 29 13.34 -8.20 -5.98
N GLY A 30 14.58 -8.28 -5.51
CA GLY A 30 15.57 -9.27 -5.93
C GLY A 30 15.13 -10.70 -5.64
N LEU A 31 14.57 -10.97 -4.46
CA LEU A 31 14.08 -12.31 -4.11
C LEU A 31 12.85 -12.70 -4.93
N ARG A 32 11.94 -11.75 -5.20
CA ARG A 32 10.77 -11.99 -6.06
C ARG A 32 11.16 -12.24 -7.50
N GLY A 33 12.12 -11.48 -8.04
CA GLY A 33 12.69 -11.73 -9.37
C GLY A 33 13.28 -13.14 -9.48
N PHE A 34 14.09 -13.54 -8.50
CA PHE A 34 14.66 -14.89 -8.44
C PHE A 34 13.61 -16.01 -8.38
N LEU A 35 12.49 -15.79 -7.68
CA LEU A 35 11.40 -16.75 -7.59
C LEU A 35 10.56 -16.82 -8.88
N ARG A 36 10.35 -15.70 -9.57
CA ARG A 36 9.66 -15.67 -10.87
C ARG A 36 10.39 -16.47 -11.95
N GLU A 37 11.72 -16.49 -11.92
CA GLU A 37 12.52 -17.27 -12.86
C GLU A 37 12.47 -18.79 -12.59
N ARG A 38 12.05 -19.21 -11.39
CA ARG A 38 12.16 -20.61 -10.92
C ARG A 38 10.84 -21.26 -10.53
N ALA A 39 9.76 -20.48 -10.39
CA ALA A 39 8.46 -20.94 -9.95
C ALA A 39 7.35 -20.44 -10.89
N THR A 40 6.20 -21.11 -10.88
CA THR A 40 5.01 -20.62 -11.58
C THR A 40 4.45 -19.39 -10.85
N GLU A 41 3.82 -18.48 -11.60
CA GLU A 41 3.26 -17.21 -11.09
C GLU A 41 2.44 -17.33 -9.78
N PRO A 42 1.53 -18.32 -9.61
CA PRO A 42 0.79 -18.49 -8.36
C PRO A 42 1.64 -18.96 -7.16
N MET A 43 2.90 -19.34 -7.36
CA MET A 43 3.83 -19.74 -6.29
C MET A 43 4.79 -18.62 -5.90
N VAL A 44 4.72 -17.47 -6.58
CA VAL A 44 5.50 -16.29 -6.22
C VAL A 44 4.80 -15.59 -5.05
N PRO A 45 5.47 -15.40 -3.91
CA PRO A 45 4.87 -14.73 -2.77
C PRO A 45 4.56 -13.28 -3.12
N ALA A 46 3.36 -12.83 -2.73
CA ALA A 46 2.94 -11.44 -2.86
C ALA A 46 3.65 -10.52 -1.87
N VAL A 47 4.12 -11.07 -0.74
CA VAL A 47 4.82 -10.36 0.34
C VAL A 47 6.01 -11.19 0.83
N VAL A 48 7.16 -10.55 1.02
CA VAL A 48 8.33 -11.15 1.68
C VAL A 48 8.63 -10.38 2.96
N ALA A 49 8.51 -11.04 4.11
CA ALA A 49 8.87 -10.46 5.40
C ALA A 49 10.19 -11.07 5.92
N VAL A 50 11.15 -10.21 6.24
CA VAL A 50 12.39 -10.60 6.93
C VAL A 50 12.11 -10.67 8.43
N VAL A 51 12.39 -11.82 9.04
CA VAL A 51 12.20 -12.04 10.48
C VAL A 51 13.53 -12.42 11.13
N PRO A 52 13.82 -11.97 12.36
CA PRO A 52 15.08 -12.30 13.04
C PRO A 52 15.18 -13.80 13.34
N GLU A 53 14.05 -14.45 13.61
CA GLU A 53 13.93 -15.89 13.79
C GLU A 53 12.52 -16.37 13.45
N LEU A 54 12.37 -17.67 13.17
CA LEU A 54 11.06 -18.27 13.00
C LEU A 54 10.48 -18.63 14.38
N PRO A 55 9.30 -18.11 14.76
CA PRO A 55 8.67 -18.47 16.02
C PRO A 55 8.28 -19.95 15.98
N ARG A 56 8.45 -20.62 17.12
CA ARG A 56 8.21 -22.06 17.27
C ARG A 56 7.28 -22.31 18.45
N LEU A 57 6.41 -23.30 18.28
CA LEU A 57 5.64 -23.89 19.37
C LEU A 57 6.56 -24.71 20.28
N SER A 58 6.11 -25.01 21.51
CA SER A 58 6.81 -25.90 22.45
C SER A 58 7.09 -27.31 21.87
N SER A 59 6.41 -27.68 20.79
CA SER A 59 6.64 -28.91 20.03
C SER A 59 7.77 -28.82 18.99
N GLY A 60 8.44 -27.67 18.86
CA GLY A 60 9.49 -27.40 17.87
C GLY A 60 8.98 -27.07 16.45
N LYS A 61 7.67 -27.22 16.20
CA LYS A 61 7.01 -26.82 14.95
C LYS A 61 6.97 -25.29 14.82
N VAL A 62 7.04 -24.79 13.59
CA VAL A 62 6.86 -23.36 13.30
C VAL A 62 5.46 -22.91 13.71
N ASP A 63 5.39 -21.89 14.54
CA ASP A 63 4.14 -21.26 14.94
C ASP A 63 3.69 -20.30 13.83
N ARG A 64 2.86 -20.83 12.91
CA ARG A 64 2.32 -20.07 11.79
C ARG A 64 1.38 -18.96 12.24
N ARG A 65 0.76 -19.06 13.43
CA ARG A 65 -0.11 -18.01 13.98
C ARG A 65 0.75 -16.86 14.50
N ALA A 66 1.82 -17.18 15.22
CA ALA A 66 2.81 -16.19 15.64
C ALA A 66 3.54 -15.55 14.45
N LEU A 67 3.77 -16.27 13.35
CA LEU A 67 4.31 -15.65 12.12
C LEU A 67 3.35 -14.61 11.52
N ARG A 68 2.05 -14.91 11.44
CA ARG A 68 1.03 -13.97 10.95
C ARG A 68 0.85 -12.75 11.85
N ALA A 69 1.08 -12.94 13.16
CA ALA A 69 0.88 -11.90 14.18
C ALA A 69 2.15 -11.09 14.51
N GLY A 70 3.34 -11.70 14.42
CA GLY A 70 4.62 -11.17 14.91
C GLY A 70 5.54 -10.62 13.84
N ALA A 71 5.46 -11.13 12.60
CA ALA A 71 5.56 -10.22 11.48
C ALA A 71 4.18 -9.59 11.45
N GLY A 72 4.04 -8.31 11.81
CA GLY A 72 2.75 -7.65 11.63
C GLY A 72 2.38 -7.86 10.17
N VAL A 73 1.46 -8.75 9.85
CA VAL A 73 0.84 -8.82 8.52
C VAL A 73 -0.64 -8.46 8.64
N ALA A 74 -1.07 -8.15 9.87
CA ALA A 74 -1.74 -6.90 10.15
C ALA A 74 -0.65 -5.84 10.47
N GLY A 75 -0.21 -5.06 9.47
CA GLY A 75 0.74 -3.96 9.69
C GLY A 75 2.17 -4.15 9.16
N ALA A 76 2.42 -5.04 8.20
CA ALA A 76 3.65 -5.04 7.42
C ALA A 76 3.36 -4.04 6.34
N GLU A 77 3.55 -2.78 6.69
CA GLU A 77 3.64 -1.70 5.72
C GLU A 77 4.68 -2.16 4.69
N PRO A 78 4.26 -2.46 3.44
CA PRO A 78 5.21 -2.75 2.37
C PRO A 78 6.14 -1.55 2.34
N ALA A 79 7.46 -1.75 2.51
CA ALA A 79 8.48 -0.72 2.70
C ALA A 79 7.97 0.67 2.26
N ARG A 80 7.24 1.34 3.16
CA ARG A 80 6.48 2.54 2.79
C ARG A 80 7.56 3.52 2.41
N ALA A 81 7.45 4.17 1.25
CA ALA A 81 8.27 5.34 0.95
C ALA A 81 8.33 6.17 2.24
N ALA A 82 9.55 6.52 2.69
CA ALA A 82 9.79 6.98 4.05
C ALA A 82 8.68 7.95 4.49
N TYR A 83 7.89 7.55 5.50
CA TYR A 83 6.68 8.27 5.89
C TYR A 83 6.99 9.76 6.06
N ALA A 84 6.35 10.57 5.24
CA ALA A 84 6.41 12.02 5.29
C ALA A 84 5.03 12.57 5.65
N ASP A 85 4.97 13.44 6.66
CA ASP A 85 3.73 14.08 7.05
C ASP A 85 3.18 14.96 5.91
N PRO A 86 1.85 14.96 5.70
CA PRO A 86 1.19 15.92 4.81
C PRO A 86 1.54 17.35 5.19
N LEU A 87 1.79 18.22 4.22
CA LEU A 87 2.00 19.63 4.49
C LEU A 87 0.74 20.32 5.02
N PRO A 88 0.88 21.39 5.81
CA PRO A 88 -0.26 22.20 6.24
C PRO A 88 -1.04 22.76 5.04
N GLY A 89 -2.37 22.79 5.13
CA GLY A 89 -3.23 23.28 4.06
C GLY A 89 -3.99 22.16 3.37
N THR A 90 -3.92 22.11 2.04
CA THR A 90 -4.71 21.17 1.22
C THR A 90 -4.34 19.72 1.48
N GLU A 91 -3.04 19.40 1.55
CA GLU A 91 -2.58 18.03 1.82
C GLU A 91 -3.13 17.50 3.15
N THR A 92 -3.06 18.27 4.24
CA THR A 92 -3.61 17.88 5.55
C THR A 92 -5.11 17.59 5.48
N ARG A 93 -5.87 18.46 4.79
CA ARG A 93 -7.33 18.31 4.70
C ARG A 93 -7.72 17.15 3.79
N LEU A 94 -6.97 16.94 2.71
CA LEU A 94 -7.14 15.82 1.79
C LEU A 94 -6.77 14.48 2.45
N ALA A 95 -5.69 14.45 3.26
CA ALA A 95 -5.28 13.28 4.04
C ALA A 95 -6.38 12.82 4.99
N ALA A 96 -7.09 13.76 5.63
CA ALA A 96 -8.21 13.44 6.51
C ALA A 96 -9.37 12.78 5.74
N ILE A 97 -9.66 13.24 4.52
CA ILE A 97 -10.69 12.62 3.66
C ILE A 97 -10.25 11.23 3.23
N TRP A 98 -9.00 11.06 2.79
CA TRP A 98 -8.43 9.77 2.44
C TRP A 98 -8.49 8.78 3.61
N ALA A 99 -8.06 9.20 4.81
CA ALA A 99 -8.10 8.38 6.01
C ALA A 99 -9.51 7.83 6.31
N GLN A 100 -10.54 8.65 6.10
CA GLN A 100 -11.93 8.23 6.28
C GLN A 100 -12.42 7.25 5.22
N VAL A 101 -12.02 7.44 3.95
CA VAL A 101 -12.41 6.57 2.84
C VAL A 101 -11.69 5.22 2.92
N LEU A 102 -10.38 5.26 3.16
CA LEU A 102 -9.50 4.09 3.27
C LEU A 102 -9.62 3.38 4.63
N ARG A 103 -10.29 4.01 5.61
CA ARG A 103 -10.42 3.53 7.00
C ARG A 103 -9.05 3.26 7.65
N THR A 104 -8.10 4.14 7.39
CA THR A 104 -6.76 4.11 7.99
C THR A 104 -6.59 5.22 9.02
N GLU A 105 -5.71 5.03 9.99
CA GLU A 105 -5.39 6.04 11.00
C GLU A 105 -4.55 7.19 10.43
N ARG A 106 -3.69 6.91 9.45
CA ARG A 106 -2.72 7.88 8.90
C ARG A 106 -2.53 7.70 7.41
N VAL A 107 -2.33 8.83 6.74
CA VAL A 107 -1.97 8.94 5.32
C VAL A 107 -0.77 9.89 5.22
N GLY A 108 0.30 9.41 4.61
CA GLY A 108 1.51 10.15 4.31
C GLY A 108 1.38 10.92 3.00
N ARG A 109 2.26 11.90 2.83
CA ARG A 109 2.36 12.77 1.66
C ARG A 109 2.60 12.02 0.35
N ASP A 110 3.46 11.01 0.40
CA ASP A 110 3.88 10.22 -0.75
C ASP A 110 3.12 8.90 -0.87
N ASP A 111 2.06 8.71 -0.06
CA ASP A 111 1.21 7.53 -0.17
C ASP A 111 0.43 7.56 -1.48
N ASP A 112 0.59 6.50 -2.27
CA ASP A 112 -0.23 6.22 -3.44
C ASP A 112 -1.57 5.61 -3.00
N PHE A 113 -2.67 6.20 -3.46
CA PHE A 113 -4.04 5.81 -3.11
C PHE A 113 -4.32 4.32 -3.34
N PHE A 114 -3.84 3.77 -4.45
CA PHE A 114 -4.09 2.39 -4.85
C PHE A 114 -3.15 1.41 -4.14
N GLU A 115 -1.90 1.81 -3.88
CA GLU A 115 -0.96 0.98 -3.11
C GLU A 115 -1.37 0.85 -1.64
N VAL A 116 -1.98 1.88 -1.05
CA VAL A 116 -2.51 1.82 0.33
C VAL A 116 -3.88 1.17 0.45
N GLY A 117 -4.38 0.53 -0.62
CA GLY A 117 -5.61 -0.27 -0.61
C GLY A 117 -6.85 0.41 -1.19
N GLY A 118 -6.71 1.58 -1.80
CA GLY A 118 -7.78 2.25 -2.54
C GLY A 118 -8.17 1.50 -3.81
N HIS A 119 -9.45 1.57 -4.17
CA HIS A 119 -9.99 0.95 -5.38
C HIS A 119 -11.08 1.83 -6.01
N SER A 120 -11.58 1.47 -7.21
CA SER A 120 -12.42 2.34 -8.03
C SER A 120 -13.69 2.88 -7.34
N LEU A 121 -14.34 2.08 -6.49
CA LEU A 121 -15.49 2.55 -5.71
C LEU A 121 -15.10 3.56 -4.63
N MET A 122 -13.98 3.34 -3.94
CA MET A 122 -13.42 4.30 -2.99
C MET A 122 -12.93 5.56 -3.69
N ALA A 123 -12.38 5.45 -4.89
CA ALA A 123 -11.99 6.59 -5.71
C ALA A 123 -13.19 7.46 -6.08
N LEU A 124 -14.33 6.84 -6.43
CA LEU A 124 -15.58 7.57 -6.70
C LEU A 124 -16.11 8.27 -5.45
N GLU A 125 -16.08 7.59 -4.30
CA GLU A 125 -16.46 8.18 -3.01
C GLU A 125 -15.53 9.35 -2.63
N LEU A 126 -14.22 9.18 -2.83
CA LEU A 126 -13.21 10.19 -2.61
C LEU A 126 -13.48 11.44 -3.47
N ALA A 127 -13.73 11.26 -4.77
CA ALA A 127 -14.04 12.37 -5.67
C ALA A 127 -15.28 13.15 -5.23
N ALA A 128 -16.33 12.47 -4.78
CA ALA A 128 -17.52 13.11 -4.23
C ALA A 128 -17.21 13.94 -2.97
N ARG A 129 -16.43 13.39 -2.04
CA ARG A 129 -16.03 14.09 -0.80
C ARG A 129 -15.09 15.28 -1.07
N ILE A 130 -14.20 15.16 -2.05
CA ILE A 130 -13.32 16.27 -2.48
C ILE A 130 -14.17 17.42 -3.02
N ARG A 131 -15.13 17.12 -3.89
CA ARG A 131 -16.07 18.13 -4.39
C ARG A 131 -16.81 18.83 -3.26
N ASP A 132 -17.31 18.09 -2.28
CA ASP A 132 -18.06 18.68 -1.18
C ASP A 132 -17.16 19.51 -0.22
N ALA A 133 -15.89 19.12 -0.05
CA ALA A 133 -14.95 19.79 0.86
C ALA A 133 -14.20 20.99 0.25
N PHE A 134 -13.92 20.93 -1.05
CA PHE A 134 -13.08 21.90 -1.77
C PHE A 134 -13.84 22.64 -2.89
N GLY A 135 -15.03 22.17 -3.29
CA GLY A 135 -15.78 22.76 -4.39
C GLY A 135 -15.21 22.45 -5.78
N VAL A 136 -14.29 21.48 -5.88
CA VAL A 136 -13.59 21.10 -7.13
C VAL A 136 -14.15 19.79 -7.64
N GLU A 137 -14.54 19.73 -8.92
CA GLU A 137 -14.86 18.46 -9.57
C GLU A 137 -13.57 17.79 -10.02
N LEU A 138 -13.28 16.62 -9.43
CA LEU A 138 -12.09 15.85 -9.75
C LEU A 138 -12.45 14.67 -10.67
N PRO A 139 -12.07 14.71 -11.96
CA PRO A 139 -12.21 13.56 -12.83
C PRO A 139 -11.43 12.37 -12.28
N LEU A 140 -11.97 11.15 -12.37
CA LEU A 140 -11.26 9.97 -11.90
C LEU A 140 -9.90 9.78 -12.58
N THR A 141 -9.75 10.22 -13.82
CA THR A 141 -8.47 10.18 -14.55
C THR A 141 -7.37 10.92 -13.81
N VAL A 142 -7.68 12.06 -13.17
CA VAL A 142 -6.70 12.83 -12.38
C VAL A 142 -6.15 12.01 -11.20
N LEU A 143 -6.99 11.18 -10.56
CA LEU A 143 -6.51 10.29 -9.50
C LEU A 143 -5.58 9.19 -10.03
N PHE A 144 -5.80 8.71 -11.25
CA PHE A 144 -4.90 7.73 -11.86
C PHE A 144 -3.58 8.35 -12.34
N ASP A 145 -3.63 9.59 -12.84
CA ASP A 145 -2.45 10.32 -13.31
C ASP A 145 -1.59 10.84 -12.13
N PHE A 146 -2.24 11.20 -11.02
CA PHE A 146 -1.63 11.76 -9.82
C PHE A 146 -2.07 11.00 -8.56
N PRO A 147 -1.64 9.73 -8.40
CA PRO A 147 -2.20 8.83 -7.40
C PRO A 147 -1.66 9.07 -5.99
N THR A 148 -0.64 9.91 -5.81
CA THR A 148 -0.09 10.26 -4.49
C THR A 148 -0.83 11.43 -3.84
N LEU A 149 -0.91 11.46 -2.51
CA LEU A 149 -1.56 12.55 -1.77
C LEU A 149 -1.03 13.95 -2.17
N ALA A 150 0.29 14.12 -2.25
CA ALA A 150 0.91 15.39 -2.64
C ALA A 150 0.51 15.85 -4.04
N ALA A 151 0.59 14.95 -5.02
CA ALA A 151 0.29 15.26 -6.41
C ALA A 151 -1.20 15.59 -6.58
N LEU A 152 -2.09 14.82 -5.94
CA LEU A 152 -3.52 15.09 -5.98
C LEU A 152 -3.88 16.42 -5.29
N ALA A 153 -3.20 16.76 -4.19
CA ALA A 153 -3.41 18.04 -3.51
C ALA A 153 -3.04 19.23 -4.40
N ALA A 154 -1.96 19.12 -5.20
CA ALA A 154 -1.57 20.17 -6.14
C ALA A 154 -2.66 20.41 -7.22
N GLU A 155 -3.28 19.35 -7.73
CA GLU A 155 -4.39 19.45 -8.69
C GLU A 155 -5.63 20.10 -8.06
N VAL A 156 -5.97 19.71 -6.82
CA VAL A 156 -7.06 20.33 -6.07
C VAL A 156 -6.81 21.82 -5.81
N GLU A 157 -5.57 22.22 -5.48
CA GLU A 157 -5.18 23.63 -5.30
C GLU A 157 -5.24 24.42 -6.60
N ALA A 158 -4.86 23.81 -7.72
CA ALA A 158 -4.99 24.42 -9.04
C ALA A 158 -6.46 24.61 -9.48
N GLY A 159 -7.41 24.01 -8.77
CA GLY A 159 -8.85 24.07 -9.07
C GLY A 159 -9.24 23.28 -10.33
N VAL A 160 -8.35 22.38 -10.77
CA VAL A 160 -8.33 21.55 -12.01
C VAL A 160 -9.07 22.19 -13.21
N PRO A 161 -8.34 22.77 -14.18
CA PRO A 161 -7.77 21.90 -15.22
C PRO A 161 -6.43 22.30 -15.88
N ALA A 162 -5.66 21.30 -16.31
CA ALA A 162 -5.05 21.23 -17.64
C ALA A 162 -5.04 19.78 -18.16
N GLY A 163 -5.98 19.47 -19.08
CA GLY A 163 -6.13 18.15 -19.70
C GLY A 163 -7.44 17.99 -20.48
N SER A 164 -7.69 18.89 -21.43
CA SER A 164 -8.51 18.58 -22.61
C SER A 164 -7.58 17.98 -23.66
N GLU A 165 -7.93 16.81 -24.21
CA GLU A 165 -7.66 16.25 -25.55
C GLU A 165 -7.78 14.70 -25.47
N ALA A 166 -8.50 13.95 -26.31
CA ALA A 166 -9.31 14.17 -27.51
C ALA A 166 -10.29 12.97 -27.61
N GLY A 167 -11.51 13.05 -28.15
CA GLY A 167 -11.82 13.54 -29.49
C GLY A 167 -11.32 12.55 -30.54
N GLY A 168 -12.06 11.46 -30.79
CA GLY A 168 -11.79 10.48 -31.85
C GLY A 168 -12.72 9.28 -31.81
#